data_AF-A0A1W1EHG0-F1
#
_entry.id   AF-A0A1W1EHG0-F1
#
_cell.length_a   1.000
_cell.length_b   1.000
_cell.length_c   1.000
_cell.angle_alpha   90.00
_cell.angle_beta   90.00
_cell.angle_gamma   90.00
#
_symmetry.space_group_name_H-M   'P 1'
#
loop_
_entity.id
_entity.type
_entity.pdbx_description
1 polymer ?
#
loop_
_entity_poly.entity_id
_entity_poly.type
_entity_poly.pdbx_seq_one_letter_code
_entity_poly.pdbx_strand_id
1 'polypeptide(L)' 'MDITQDEMIRKVFLLAVMKREKGESLQTTLELLVDTGMFNAKEGKAVLDILIKESYIVDDSLSMKGVMLAEEAEREFTLK' A
#
# COMPACT_ATOMS: atom_id res chain seq x y z
N MET A 1 4.23 -11.89 12.29
CA MET A 1 4.15 -10.50 11.85
C MET A 1 3.56 -9.74 13.00
N ASP A 2 4.29 -8.76 13.52
CA ASP A 2 3.80 -7.90 14.60
C ASP A 2 2.81 -6.89 14.01
N ILE A 3 1.77 -6.54 14.77
CA ILE A 3 0.67 -5.65 14.33
C ILE A 3 1.20 -4.34 13.72
N THR A 4 2.30 -3.81 14.27
CA THR A 4 2.99 -2.60 13.81
C THR A 4 3.66 -2.74 12.44
N GLN A 5 4.10 -3.94 12.05
CA GLN A 5 4.73 -4.19 10.76
C GLN A 5 3.67 -4.19 9.64
N ASP A 6 2.53 -4.86 9.86
CA ASP A 6 1.41 -4.89 8.92
C ASP A 6 0.86 -3.49 8.65
N GLU A 7 0.73 -2.66 9.68
CA GLU A 7 0.30 -1.27 9.55
C GLU A 7 1.25 -0.43 8.69
N MET A 8 2.56 -0.62 8.86
CA MET A 8 3.57 0.07 8.05
C MET A 8 3.48 -0.34 6.59
N ILE A 9 3.39 -1.64 6.30
CA ILE A 9 3.26 -2.16 4.93
C ILE A 9 1.99 -1.64 4.29
N ARG A 10 0.85 -1.63 5.00
CA ARG A 10 -0.42 -1.07 4.50
C ARG A 10 -0.27 0.38 4.07
N LYS A 11 0.33 1.21 4.94
CA LYS A 11 0.55 2.64 4.68
C LYS A 11 1.45 2.86 3.47
N VAL A 12 2.55 2.13 3.37
CA VAL A 12 3.46 2.21 2.21
C VAL A 12 2.77 1.75 0.93
N PHE A 13 2.01 0.66 0.97
CA PHE A 13 1.31 0.15 -0.19
C PHE A 13 0.29 1.16 -0.72
N LEU A 14 -0.55 1.71 0.16
CA LEU A 14 -1.56 2.70 -0.21
C LEU A 14 -0.93 3.99 -0.75
N LEU A 15 0.17 4.43 -0.15
CA LEU A 15 0.94 5.58 -0.64
C LEU A 15 1.52 5.31 -2.04
N ALA A 16 2.08 4.12 -2.27
CA ALA A 16 2.60 3.74 -3.57
C ALA A 16 1.51 3.74 -4.64
N VAL A 17 0.34 3.16 -4.35
CA VAL A 17 -0.81 3.18 -5.27
C VAL A 17 -1.30 4.62 -5.53
N MET A 18 -1.22 5.52 -4.55
CA MET A 18 -1.57 6.93 -4.73
C MET A 18 -0.58 7.67 -5.63
N LYS A 19 0.70 7.31 -5.59
CA LYS A 19 1.79 7.96 -6.33
C LYS A 19 2.15 7.29 -7.65
N ARG A 20 1.59 6.10 -7.92
CA ARG A 20 1.90 5.28 -9.09
C ARG A 20 1.70 6.03 -10.40
N GLU A 21 2.46 5.65 -11.42
CA GLU A 21 2.28 6.22 -12.74
C GLU A 21 0.96 5.73 -13.39
N LYS A 22 0.42 6.51 -14.33
CA LYS A 22 -0.79 6.12 -15.05
C LYS A 22 -0.55 4.83 -15.84
N GLY A 23 -1.35 3.80 -15.53
CA GLY A 23 -1.26 2.49 -16.20
C GLY A 23 -0.46 1.45 -15.42
N GLU A 24 0.17 1.81 -14.30
CA GLU A 24 0.79 0.85 -13.39
C GLU A 24 -0.28 0.04 -12.65
N SER A 25 -0.17 -1.30 -12.68
CA SER A 25 -1.09 -2.21 -11.99
C SER A 25 -0.70 -2.43 -10.53
N LEU A 26 -1.64 -2.87 -9.69
CA LEU A 26 -1.33 -3.26 -8.30
C LEU A 26 -0.23 -4.32 -8.18
N GLN A 27 -0.14 -5.22 -9.15
CA GLN A 27 0.90 -6.24 -9.20
C GLN A 27 2.28 -5.61 -9.42
N THR A 28 2.38 -4.63 -10.32
CA THR A 28 3.63 -3.91 -10.57
C THR A 28 4.03 -3.11 -9.32
N THR A 29 3.08 -2.45 -8.67
CA THR A 29 3.31 -1.73 -7.42
C THR A 29 3.80 -2.67 -6.31
N LEU A 30 3.21 -3.86 -6.18
CA LEU A 30 3.66 -4.88 -5.22
C LEU A 30 5.11 -5.31 -5.49
N GLU A 31 5.45 -5.59 -6.75
CA GLU A 31 6.79 -6.00 -7.15
C GLU A 31 7.82 -4.91 -6.83
N LEU A 32 7.55 -3.65 -7.21
CA LEU A 32 8.43 -2.52 -6.91
C LEU A 32 8.67 -2.34 -5.41
N LEU A 33 7.64 -2.51 -4.59
CA LEU A 33 7.77 -2.40 -3.14
C LEU A 33 8.58 -3.56 -2.53
N VAL A 34 8.37 -4.79 -3.01
CA VAL A 34 9.16 -5.95 -2.58
C VAL A 34 10.64 -5.77 -2.95
N ASP A 35 10.92 -5.21 -4.12
CA ASP A 35 12.29 -4.96 -4.59
C ASP A 35 13.05 -3.96 -3.73
N THR A 36 12.36 -3.10 -2.97
CA THR A 36 13.01 -2.21 -1.97
C THR A 36 13.61 -2.98 -0.79
N GLY A 37 13.22 -4.25 -0.58
CA GLY A 37 13.64 -5.06 0.56
C GLY A 37 12.93 -4.73 1.88
N MET A 38 11.93 -3.85 1.88
CA MET A 38 11.16 -3.47 3.07
C MET A 38 10.32 -4.63 3.63
N PHE A 39 9.78 -5.45 2.75
CA PHE A 39 9.00 -6.64 3.06
C PHE A 39 9.10 -7.64 1.91
N ASN A 40 8.78 -8.91 2.15
CA ASN A 40 8.80 -9.93 1.09
C ASN A 40 7.43 -10.08 0.39
N ALA A 41 7.42 -10.75 -0.76
CA ALA A 41 6.23 -10.93 -1.59
C ALA A 41 5.04 -11.58 -0.87
N LYS A 42 5.29 -12.47 0.10
CA LYS A 42 4.21 -13.10 0.88
C LYS A 42 3.53 -12.09 1.79
N GLU A 43 4.30 -11.21 2.43
CA GLU A 43 3.80 -10.17 3.34
C GLU A 43 3.05 -9.10 2.54
N GLY A 44 3.64 -8.63 1.44
CA GLY A 44 3.00 -7.66 0.55
C GLY A 44 1.68 -8.17 -0.04
N LYS A 45 1.64 -9.44 -0.48
CA LYS A 45 0.42 -10.05 -0.99
C LYS A 45 -0.66 -10.18 0.08
N ALA A 46 -0.29 -10.62 1.29
CA ALA A 46 -1.23 -10.72 2.39
C ALA A 46 -1.85 -9.35 2.73
N VAL A 47 -1.04 -8.29 2.72
CA VAL A 47 -1.53 -6.93 2.94
C VAL A 47 -2.43 -6.46 1.80
N LEU A 48 -2.06 -6.69 0.55
CA LEU A 48 -2.89 -6.34 -0.61
C LEU A 48 -4.27 -7.00 -0.54
N ASP A 49 -4.33 -8.29 -0.22
CA ASP A 49 -5.59 -9.03 -0.04
C ASP A 49 -6.45 -8.40 1.06
N ILE A 50 -5.84 -7.94 2.16
CA ILE A 50 -6.57 -7.26 3.23
C ILE A 50 -7.05 -5.87 2.78
N LEU A 51 -6.24 -5.10 2.07
CA LEU A 51 -6.62 -3.78 1.57
C LEU A 51 -7.82 -3.85 0.61
N ILE A 52 -7.89 -4.89 -0.23
CA ILE A 52 -9.03 -5.18 -1.10
C ILE A 52 -10.24 -5.60 -0.25
N LYS A 53 -10.06 -6.56 0.65
CA LYS A 53 -11.12 -7.06 1.54
C LYS A 53 -11.76 -5.96 2.40
N GLU A 54 -10.96 -5.02 2.88
CA GLU A 54 -11.39 -3.89 3.71
C GLU A 54 -11.76 -2.63 2.89
N SER A 55 -11.85 -2.78 1.56
CA SER A 55 -12.30 -1.76 0.61
C SER A 55 -11.47 -0.47 0.62
N TYR A 56 -10.18 -0.56 0.95
CA TYR A 56 -9.24 0.53 0.68
C TYR A 56 -8.88 0.60 -0.80
N ILE A 57 -8.94 -0.54 -1.49
CA ILE A 57 -8.69 -0.68 -2.92
C ILE A 57 -9.90 -1.33 -3.58
N VAL A 58 -10.38 -0.75 -4.68
CA VAL A 58 -11.52 -1.23 -5.49
C VAL A 58 -11.16 -1.04 -6.97
N ASP A 59 -11.34 -2.07 -7.79
CA ASP A 59 -11.07 -2.05 -9.24
C ASP A 59 -9.70 -1.45 -9.60
N ASP A 60 -8.66 -1.99 -8.97
CA ASP A 60 -7.26 -1.57 -9.13
C ASP A 60 -6.97 -0.13 -8.66
N SER A 61 -7.90 0.58 -8.03
CA SER A 61 -7.74 1.98 -7.60
C SER A 61 -8.02 2.18 -6.11
N LEU A 62 -7.53 3.28 -5.54
CA LEU A 62 -7.89 3.63 -4.16
C LEU A 62 -9.37 4.02 -4.08
N SER A 63 -10.06 3.51 -3.06
CA SER A 63 -11.33 4.09 -2.63
C SER A 63 -11.09 5.40 -1.88
N MET A 64 -12.14 6.15 -1.56
CA MET A 64 -12.03 7.34 -0.71
C MET A 64 -11.35 7.03 0.64
N LYS A 65 -11.64 5.86 1.22
CA LYS A 65 -11.00 5.37 2.45
C LYS A 65 -9.50 5.10 2.24
N GLY A 66 -9.15 4.52 1.09
CA GLY A 66 -7.77 4.32 0.64
C GLY A 66 -6.98 5.63 0.54
N VAL A 67 -7.57 6.63 -0.12
CA VAL A 67 -6.97 7.95 -0.30
C VAL A 67 -6.69 8.61 1.06
N MET A 68 -7.67 8.63 1.97
CA MET A 68 -7.50 9.26 3.28
C MET A 68 -6.31 8.69 4.07
N LEU A 69 -6.16 7.36 4.08
CA LEU A 69 -5.06 6.69 4.78
C LEU A 69 -3.72 6.87 4.05
N ALA A 70 -3.71 6.90 2.71
CA ALA A 70 -2.52 7.19 1.92
C ALA A 70 -2.00 8.62 2.17
N GLU A 71 -2.90 9.60 2.23
CA GLU A 71 -2.56 10.99 2.55
C GLU A 71 -2.08 11.15 4.01
N GLU A 72 -2.65 10.40 4.95
CA GLU A 72 -2.16 10.34 6.33
C GLU A 72 -0.74 9.78 6.39
N ALA A 73 -0.49 8.66 5.71
CA ALA A 73 0.85 8.09 5.60
C ALA A 73 1.85 9.06 4.95
N GLU A 74 1.46 9.75 3.89
CA GLU A 74 2.32 10.77 3.24
C GLU A 74 2.72 11.86 4.23
N ARG A 75 1.78 12.39 5.01
CA ARG A 75 2.06 13.37 6.06
C ARG A 75 3.01 12.81 7.11
N GLU A 76 2.78 11.59 7.58
CA GLU A 76 3.62 10.95 8.59
C GLU A 76 5.07 10.75 8.13
N PHE A 77 5.28 10.36 6.87
CA PHE A 77 6.62 10.12 6.33
C PHE A 77 7.35 11.40 5.93
N THR A 78 6.62 12.45 5.53
CA THR A 78 7.21 13.74 5.13
C THR A 78 7.52 14.63 6.35
N LEU A 79 6.83 14.43 7.48
CA LEU A 79 7.05 15.19 8.72
C LEU A 79 8.15 14.60 9.63
N LYS A 80 8.85 13.55 9.20
CA LYS A 80 9.95 12.93 9.94
C LYS A 80 11.30 13.15 9.27
#